data_AF-V5G968-F1
#
_entry.id   AF-V5G968-F1
#
_cell.length_a   1.000
_cell.length_b   1.000
_cell.length_c   1.000
_cell.angle_alpha   90.00
_cell.angle_beta   90.00
_cell.angle_gamma   90.00
#
_symmetry.space_group_name_H-M   'P 1'
#
loop_
_entity.id
_entity.type
_entity.pdbx_description
1 polymer ?
#
loop_
_entity_poly.entity_id
_entity_poly.type
_entity_poly.pdbx_seq_one_letter_code
_entity_poly.pdbx_strand_id
1 'polypeptide(L)'
;IKPKISLPSDSVLNRISQYLQRLQSADSPLEKLEYLLAAIAVIFNSVKTGQLSSGTAKTVQLGADDFLPLFVWVLVKTNFVAAEIEAEYMWGLLHPSLLSGEGGYYLTTLSSAVHVLKNFKDSCEENVKNHVKNDSVLKVVVPDELHGSILTKTLPARPHMTTK
;
A
#
# COMPACT_ATOMS: atom_id res chain seq x y z
N ILE A 1 -3.24 10.28 -0.12
CA ILE A 1 -3.29 10.49 -1.59
C ILE A 1 -2.77 11.90 -1.85
N LYS A 2 -1.73 12.08 -2.68
CA LYS A 2 -1.18 13.42 -2.94
C LYS A 2 -2.27 14.32 -3.54
N PRO A 3 -2.31 15.63 -3.22
CA PRO A 3 -3.37 16.56 -3.63
C PRO A 3 -3.48 16.82 -5.15
N LYS A 4 -2.68 16.13 -5.97
CA LYS A 4 -2.59 16.31 -7.42
C LYS A 4 -3.30 15.21 -8.23
N ILE A 5 -3.83 14.18 -7.57
CA ILE A 5 -4.47 13.04 -8.23
C ILE A 5 -5.98 13.23 -8.18
N SER A 6 -6.61 13.37 -9.35
CA SER A 6 -8.07 13.40 -9.47
C SER A 6 -8.65 12.02 -9.14
N LEU A 7 -9.55 11.96 -8.16
CA LEU A 7 -10.20 10.71 -7.77
C LEU A 7 -11.26 10.30 -8.82
N PRO A 8 -11.47 8.99 -9.04
CA PRO A 8 -12.56 8.49 -9.88
C PRO A 8 -13.93 8.97 -9.41
N SER A 9 -14.78 9.40 -10.34
CA SER A 9 -16.18 9.73 -10.06
C SER A 9 -17.01 8.48 -9.77
N ASP A 10 -18.20 8.64 -9.17
CA ASP A 10 -19.09 7.51 -8.84
C ASP A 10 -19.49 6.68 -10.06
N SER A 11 -19.67 7.31 -11.22
CA SER A 11 -19.94 6.62 -12.49
C SER A 11 -18.79 5.68 -12.91
N VAL A 12 -17.55 6.12 -12.71
CA VAL A 12 -16.35 5.33 -13.00
C VAL A 12 -16.20 4.21 -11.97
N LEU A 13 -16.42 4.50 -10.68
CA LEU A 13 -16.38 3.49 -9.62
C LEU A 13 -17.39 2.36 -9.86
N ASN A 14 -18.60 2.68 -10.30
CA ASN A 14 -19.59 1.67 -10.68
C ASN A 14 -19.09 0.79 -11.82
N ARG A 15 -18.47 1.39 -12.85
CA ARG A 15 -17.89 0.63 -13.96
C ARG A 15 -16.74 -0.28 -13.51
N ILE A 16 -15.88 0.22 -12.63
CA ILE A 16 -14.80 -0.59 -12.04
C ILE A 16 -15.39 -1.75 -11.22
N SER A 17 -16.38 -1.48 -10.39
CA SER A 17 -17.07 -2.50 -9.58
C SER A 17 -17.65 -3.61 -10.46
N GLN A 18 -18.27 -3.29 -11.60
CA GLN A 18 -18.76 -4.29 -12.55
C GLN A 18 -17.66 -5.21 -13.08
N TYR A 19 -16.48 -4.68 -13.41
CA TYR A 19 -15.34 -5.51 -13.82
C TYR A 19 -14.86 -6.42 -12.69
N LEU A 20 -14.78 -5.91 -11.46
CA LEU A 20 -14.35 -6.69 -10.29
C LEU A 20 -15.39 -7.76 -9.88
N GLN A 21 -16.67 -7.52 -10.13
CA GLN A 21 -17.73 -8.53 -9.96
C GLN A 21 -17.63 -9.64 -11.00
N ARG A 22 -17.37 -9.29 -12.27
CA ARG A 22 -17.13 -10.27 -13.32
C ARG A 22 -15.88 -11.10 -13.07
N LEU A 23 -14.81 -10.47 -12.59
CA LEU A 23 -13.60 -11.16 -12.13
C LEU A 23 -13.96 -12.23 -11.09
N GLN A 24 -14.70 -11.87 -10.04
CA GLN A 24 -15.11 -12.83 -9.00
C GLN A 24 -16.04 -13.95 -9.51
N SER A 25 -16.78 -13.70 -10.60
CA SER A 25 -17.73 -14.67 -11.16
C SER A 25 -17.12 -15.58 -12.24
N ALA A 26 -15.95 -15.23 -12.77
CA ALA A 26 -15.28 -16.00 -13.81
C ALA A 26 -14.58 -17.23 -13.21
N ASP A 27 -14.57 -18.35 -13.93
CA ASP A 27 -13.85 -19.56 -13.49
C ASP A 27 -12.43 -19.63 -14.10
N SER A 28 -12.24 -19.05 -15.29
CA SER A 28 -10.94 -19.05 -15.97
C SER A 28 -9.97 -18.05 -15.30
N PRO A 29 -8.75 -18.47 -14.92
CA PRO A 29 -7.75 -17.56 -14.36
C PRO A 29 -7.30 -16.49 -15.38
N LEU A 30 -7.34 -16.81 -16.67
CA LEU A 30 -7.03 -15.85 -17.74
C LEU A 30 -8.11 -14.76 -17.84
N GLU A 31 -9.39 -15.14 -17.84
CA GLU A 31 -10.49 -14.16 -17.89
C GLU A 31 -10.48 -13.27 -16.63
N LYS A 32 -10.18 -13.84 -15.46
CA LYS A 32 -10.00 -13.06 -14.22
C LYS A 32 -8.92 -11.99 -14.39
N LEU A 33 -7.78 -12.36 -14.98
CA LEU A 33 -6.69 -11.43 -15.24
C LEU A 33 -7.11 -10.33 -16.23
N GLU A 34 -7.82 -10.67 -17.30
CA GLU A 34 -8.33 -9.69 -18.27
C GLU A 34 -9.28 -8.69 -17.62
N TYR A 35 -10.19 -9.15 -16.75
CA TYR A 35 -11.08 -8.26 -15.99
C TYR A 35 -10.32 -7.37 -15.02
N LEU A 36 -9.27 -7.88 -14.37
CA LEU A 36 -8.40 -7.07 -13.51
C LEU A 36 -7.72 -5.96 -14.31
N LEU A 37 -7.09 -6.30 -15.44
CA LEU A 37 -6.42 -5.34 -16.31
C LEU A 37 -7.40 -4.30 -16.88
N ALA A 38 -8.61 -4.73 -17.25
CA ALA A 38 -9.67 -3.82 -17.71
C ALA A 38 -10.10 -2.84 -16.61
N ALA A 39 -10.28 -3.30 -15.37
CA ALA A 39 -10.60 -2.46 -14.23
C ALA A 39 -9.50 -1.40 -13.99
N ILE A 40 -8.24 -1.83 -14.05
CA ILE A 40 -7.07 -0.96 -13.87
C ILE A 40 -6.97 0.09 -15.00
N ALA A 41 -7.19 -0.32 -16.25
CA ALA A 41 -7.21 0.60 -17.39
C ALA A 41 -8.28 1.69 -17.23
N VAL A 42 -9.46 1.35 -16.68
CA VAL A 42 -10.51 2.33 -16.37
C VAL A 42 -10.05 3.34 -15.30
N ILE A 43 -9.32 2.89 -14.28
CA ILE A 43 -8.75 3.79 -13.26
C ILE A 43 -7.77 4.78 -13.91
N PHE A 44 -6.81 4.30 -14.70
CA PHE A 44 -5.84 5.17 -15.37
C PHE A 44 -6.51 6.17 -16.31
N ASN A 45 -7.49 5.74 -17.09
CA ASN A 45 -8.25 6.62 -17.99
C ASN A 45 -9.02 7.68 -17.22
N SER A 46 -9.63 7.33 -16.09
CA SER A 46 -10.34 8.28 -15.23
C SER A 46 -9.41 9.36 -14.69
N VAL A 47 -8.21 8.99 -14.25
CA VAL A 47 -7.24 9.96 -13.73
C VAL A 47 -6.74 10.87 -14.85
N LYS A 48 -6.47 10.31 -16.04
CA LYS A 48 -6.05 11.07 -17.22
C LYS A 48 -7.10 12.10 -17.63
N THR A 49 -8.38 11.71 -17.70
CA THR A 49 -9.48 12.63 -18.03
C THR A 49 -9.67 13.71 -16.97
N GLY A 50 -9.63 13.35 -15.68
CA GLY A 50 -9.77 14.31 -14.58
C GLY A 50 -8.68 15.38 -14.56
N GLN A 51 -7.44 15.02 -14.92
CA GLN A 51 -6.35 15.99 -15.03
C GLN A 51 -6.51 16.96 -16.22
N LEU A 52 -7.03 16.47 -17.35
CA LEU A 52 -7.30 17.30 -18.52
C LEU A 52 -8.36 18.38 -18.21
N SER A 53 -9.39 18.02 -17.46
CA SER A 53 -10.46 18.92 -17.03
C SER A 53 -10.02 19.93 -15.97
N SER A 54 -8.97 19.63 -15.20
CA SER A 54 -8.47 20.52 -14.14
C SER A 54 -7.51 21.62 -14.63
N GLY A 55 -7.33 21.79 -15.95
CA GLY A 55 -6.50 22.84 -16.54
C GLY A 55 -4.99 22.69 -16.29
N THR A 56 -4.56 21.60 -15.66
CA THR A 56 -3.16 21.28 -15.43
C THR A 56 -2.61 20.56 -16.65
N ALA A 57 -2.12 21.32 -17.64
CA ALA A 57 -1.56 20.84 -18.91
C ALA A 57 -0.25 20.00 -18.78
N LYS A 58 0.07 19.50 -17.59
CA LYS A 58 1.15 18.54 -17.38
C LYS A 58 0.50 17.17 -17.20
N THR A 59 0.68 16.29 -18.18
CA THR A 59 0.38 14.86 -18.11
C THR A 59 1.16 14.26 -16.94
N VAL A 60 0.62 14.30 -15.71
CA VAL A 60 1.27 13.64 -14.58
C VAL A 60 1.09 12.15 -14.80
N GLN A 61 2.16 11.48 -15.20
CA GLN A 61 2.19 10.02 -15.21
C GLN A 61 2.01 9.55 -13.76
N LEU A 62 1.02 8.68 -13.55
CA LEU A 62 0.83 7.99 -12.28
C LEU A 62 2.04 7.09 -12.07
N GLY A 63 2.94 7.49 -11.17
CA GLY A 63 3.99 6.61 -10.68
C GLY A 63 3.41 5.49 -9.82
N ALA A 64 4.19 4.43 -9.59
CA ALA A 64 3.77 3.30 -8.75
C ALA A 64 3.37 3.75 -7.32
N ASP A 65 4.12 4.69 -6.74
CA ASP A 65 3.86 5.24 -5.40
C ASP A 65 2.56 6.04 -5.30
N ASP A 66 2.08 6.56 -6.43
CA ASP A 66 0.81 7.30 -6.53
C ASP A 66 -0.35 6.38 -6.87
N PHE A 67 -0.09 5.29 -7.60
CA PHE A 67 -1.10 4.33 -8.03
C PHE A 67 -1.55 3.42 -6.88
N LEU A 68 -0.65 2.85 -6.09
CA LEU A 68 -1.04 1.88 -5.05
C LEU A 68 -2.04 2.46 -4.03
N PRO A 69 -1.84 3.68 -3.46
CA PRO A 69 -2.82 4.27 -2.55
C PRO A 69 -4.18 4.56 -3.22
N LEU A 70 -4.16 4.95 -4.49
CA LEU A 70 -5.39 5.13 -5.28
C LEU A 70 -6.11 3.80 -5.49
N PHE A 71 -5.37 2.76 -5.83
CA PHE A 71 -5.92 1.42 -6.04
C PHE A 71 -6.56 0.88 -4.77
N VAL A 72 -5.88 0.98 -3.62
CA VAL A 72 -6.44 0.64 -2.30
C VAL A 72 -7.76 1.38 -2.05
N TRP A 73 -7.81 2.69 -2.31
CA TRP A 73 -9.04 3.47 -2.13
C TRP A 73 -10.18 2.99 -3.03
N VAL A 74 -9.89 2.67 -4.30
CA VAL A 74 -10.88 2.12 -5.24
C VAL A 74 -11.40 0.76 -4.77
N LEU A 75 -10.53 -0.12 -4.28
CA LEU A 75 -10.93 -1.45 -3.77
C LEU A 75 -11.91 -1.33 -2.60
N VAL A 76 -11.67 -0.40 -1.67
CA VAL A 76 -12.58 -0.12 -0.55
C VAL A 76 -13.93 0.40 -1.06
N LYS A 77 -13.92 1.32 -2.03
CA LYS A 77 -15.16 1.91 -2.57
C LYS A 77 -15.98 0.95 -3.43
N THR A 78 -15.34 -0.03 -4.05
CA THR A 78 -16.00 -1.03 -4.91
C THR A 78 -16.40 -2.31 -4.18
N ASN A 79 -16.06 -2.42 -2.88
CA ASN A 79 -16.38 -3.55 -2.02
C ASN A 79 -15.87 -4.90 -2.59
N PHE A 80 -14.62 -4.94 -3.03
CA PHE A 80 -13.99 -6.16 -3.52
C PHE A 80 -13.61 -7.09 -2.35
N VAL A 81 -14.51 -8.01 -2.00
CA VAL A 81 -14.42 -8.87 -0.81
C VAL A 81 -13.36 -9.97 -0.94
N ALA A 82 -13.29 -10.64 -2.09
CA ALA A 82 -12.43 -11.81 -2.29
C ALA A 82 -11.04 -11.50 -2.88
N ALA A 83 -10.58 -10.25 -2.82
CA ALA A 83 -9.38 -9.78 -3.52
C ALA A 83 -8.12 -10.62 -3.28
N GLU A 84 -7.92 -11.13 -2.06
CA GLU A 84 -6.80 -12.01 -1.73
C GLU A 84 -6.88 -13.36 -2.45
N ILE A 85 -8.03 -14.04 -2.29
CA ILE A 85 -8.26 -15.37 -2.85
C ILE A 85 -8.17 -15.31 -4.37
N GLU A 86 -8.73 -14.27 -4.98
CA GLU A 86 -8.65 -14.04 -6.43
C GLU A 86 -7.20 -13.83 -6.91
N ALA A 87 -6.39 -13.12 -6.13
CA ALA A 87 -4.97 -12.94 -6.45
C ALA A 87 -4.20 -14.27 -6.37
N GLU A 88 -4.39 -15.04 -5.30
CA GLU A 88 -3.77 -16.36 -5.13
C GLU A 88 -4.22 -17.35 -6.22
N TYR A 89 -5.50 -17.31 -6.59
CA TYR A 89 -6.07 -18.11 -7.67
C TYR A 89 -5.37 -17.83 -9.01
N MET A 90 -5.25 -16.55 -9.37
CA MET A 90 -4.56 -16.15 -10.59
C MET A 90 -3.07 -16.50 -10.54
N TRP A 91 -2.38 -16.26 -9.42
CA TRP A 91 -0.97 -16.64 -9.24
C TRP A 91 -0.72 -18.15 -9.39
N GLY A 92 -1.62 -18.98 -8.85
CA GLY A 92 -1.45 -20.43 -8.84
C GLY A 92 -1.80 -21.13 -10.15
N LEU A 93 -2.70 -20.56 -10.96
CA LEU A 93 -3.25 -21.23 -12.14
C LEU A 93 -2.86 -20.60 -13.47
N LEU A 94 -2.36 -19.36 -13.50
CA LEU A 94 -1.86 -18.75 -14.72
C LEU A 94 -0.54 -19.35 -15.18
N HIS A 95 -0.35 -19.44 -16.49
CA HIS A 95 0.92 -19.83 -17.07
C HIS A 95 2.00 -18.77 -16.78
N PRO A 96 3.24 -19.14 -16.39
CA PRO A 96 4.28 -18.19 -16.00
C PRO A 96 4.62 -17.11 -17.04
N SER A 97 4.43 -17.41 -18.34
CA SER A 97 4.66 -16.43 -19.42
C SER A 97 3.72 -15.21 -19.33
N LEU A 98 2.53 -15.35 -18.74
CA LEU A 98 1.57 -14.26 -18.54
C LEU A 98 1.92 -13.40 -17.31
N LEU A 99 2.74 -13.94 -16.42
CA LEU A 99 3.19 -13.27 -15.20
C LEU A 99 4.47 -12.46 -15.44
N SER A 100 5.24 -12.79 -16.46
CA SER A 100 6.37 -12.00 -16.97
C SER A 100 5.88 -10.78 -17.76
N GLY A 101 5.37 -9.76 -17.07
CA GLY A 101 4.92 -8.52 -17.69
C GLY A 101 3.94 -7.73 -16.83
N GLU A 102 2.97 -7.09 -17.49
CA GLU A 102 1.96 -6.27 -16.81
C GLU A 102 1.05 -7.11 -15.89
N GLY A 103 0.74 -8.35 -16.27
CA GLY A 103 -0.13 -9.24 -15.48
C GLY A 103 0.46 -9.50 -14.10
N GLY A 104 1.72 -9.95 -14.03
CA GLY A 104 2.41 -10.15 -12.75
C GLY A 104 2.62 -8.85 -11.96
N TYR A 105 2.88 -7.74 -12.64
CA TYR A 105 3.00 -6.43 -12.00
C TYR A 105 1.71 -6.01 -11.27
N TYR A 106 0.56 -6.11 -11.94
CA TYR A 106 -0.72 -5.72 -11.36
C TYR A 106 -1.24 -6.73 -10.34
N LEU A 107 -0.94 -8.02 -10.51
CA LEU A 107 -1.17 -9.02 -9.46
C LEU A 107 -0.35 -8.74 -8.19
N THR A 108 0.93 -8.38 -8.34
CA THR A 108 1.77 -7.94 -7.21
C THR A 108 1.19 -6.69 -6.54
N THR A 109 0.65 -5.76 -7.35
CA THR A 109 0.00 -4.55 -6.84
C THR A 109 -1.30 -4.88 -6.09
N LEU A 110 -2.08 -5.85 -6.57
CA LEU A 110 -3.28 -6.36 -5.89
C LEU A 110 -2.93 -7.01 -4.55
N SER A 111 -1.93 -7.90 -4.52
CA SER A 111 -1.43 -8.49 -3.27
C SER A 111 -0.94 -7.44 -2.29
N SER A 112 -0.24 -6.41 -2.76
CA SER A 112 0.21 -5.27 -1.94
C SER A 112 -0.98 -4.48 -1.38
N ALA A 113 -2.00 -4.21 -2.19
CA ALA A 113 -3.20 -3.51 -1.75
C ALA A 113 -3.99 -4.30 -0.68
N VAL A 114 -4.11 -5.61 -0.87
CA VAL A 114 -4.68 -6.53 0.12
C VAL A 114 -3.88 -6.48 1.42
N HIS A 115 -2.55 -6.54 1.35
CA HIS A 115 -1.69 -6.43 2.52
C HIS A 115 -1.90 -5.12 3.27
N VAL A 116 -1.97 -3.98 2.57
CA VAL A 116 -2.25 -2.68 3.18
C VAL A 116 -3.62 -2.68 3.89
N LEU A 117 -4.65 -3.24 3.26
CA LEU A 117 -6.00 -3.29 3.82
C LEU A 117 -6.08 -4.15 5.09
N LYS A 118 -5.37 -5.29 5.11
CA LYS A 118 -5.29 -6.17 6.28
C LYS A 118 -4.60 -5.51 7.47
N ASN A 119 -3.48 -4.83 7.23
CA ASN A 119 -2.66 -4.20 8.26
C ASN A 119 -3.09 -2.75 8.59
N PHE A 120 -4.22 -2.30 8.04
CA PHE A 120 -4.73 -0.95 8.28
C PHE A 120 -5.08 -0.72 9.76
N LYS A 121 -5.53 -1.77 10.47
CA LYS A 121 -5.82 -1.67 11.90
C LYS A 121 -4.55 -1.63 12.75
N ASP A 122 -3.53 -2.41 12.39
CA ASP A 122 -2.26 -2.44 13.13
C ASP A 122 -1.51 -1.11 13.03
N SER A 123 -1.68 -0.35 11.94
CA SER A 123 -1.11 0.99 11.80
C SER A 123 -1.89 2.08 12.56
N CYS A 124 -3.20 1.90 12.80
CA CYS A 124 -3.99 2.74 13.72
C CYS A 124 -3.74 2.36 15.19
N GLU A 125 -3.59 1.08 15.50
CA GLU A 125 -3.22 0.60 16.83
C GLU A 125 -1.75 0.86 17.14
N GLU A 126 -0.84 0.93 16.17
CA GLU A 126 0.47 1.54 16.33
C GLU A 126 0.35 3.05 16.46
N ASN A 127 -0.66 3.74 15.94
CA ASN A 127 -0.84 5.17 16.27
C ASN A 127 -1.32 5.40 17.71
N VAL A 128 -1.93 4.39 18.35
CA VAL A 128 -2.31 4.41 19.78
C VAL A 128 -1.26 3.71 20.68
N LYS A 129 -0.48 2.76 20.15
CA LYS A 129 0.66 2.08 20.81
C LYS A 129 2.02 2.71 20.49
N ASN A 130 2.05 3.70 19.61
CA ASN A 130 3.02 4.80 19.59
C ASN A 130 2.59 5.81 20.67
N HIS A 131 2.27 5.32 21.87
CA HIS A 131 3.06 5.79 23.00
C HIS A 131 4.51 5.48 22.66
N VAL A 132 5.11 6.38 21.87
CA VAL A 132 6.46 6.83 22.00
C VAL A 132 7.28 5.80 22.80
N LYS A 133 7.84 4.80 22.11
CA LYS A 133 9.12 4.30 22.57
C LYS A 133 10.10 5.43 22.28
N ASN A 134 10.05 6.45 23.14
CA ASN A 134 11.23 7.16 23.56
C ASN A 134 12.09 6.02 24.11
N ASP A 135 12.85 5.36 23.25
CA ASP A 135 14.06 4.69 23.70
C ASP A 135 14.99 5.83 24.12
N SER A 136 14.64 6.48 25.23
CA SER A 136 15.51 7.39 25.94
C SER A 136 16.71 6.54 26.30
N VAL A 137 17.88 6.93 25.81
CA VAL A 137 19.11 6.22 26.06
C VAL A 137 19.95 7.08 26.97
N LEU A 138 20.42 6.52 28.09
CA LEU A 138 21.31 7.21 29.00
C LEU A 138 22.76 6.95 28.58
N LYS A 139 23.50 8.02 28.26
CA LYS A 139 24.94 7.97 28.07
C LYS A 139 25.63 8.12 29.42
N VAL A 140 26.24 7.05 29.90
CA VAL A 140 27.00 7.04 31.15
C VAL A 140 28.49 7.11 30.81
N VAL A 141 29.19 8.02 31.48
CA VAL A 141 30.63 8.20 31.36
C VAL A 141 31.27 7.60 32.61
N VAL A 142 32.13 6.61 32.44
CA VAL A 142 32.86 5.95 33.53
C VAL A 142 34.34 6.27 33.36
N PRO A 143 34.96 7.02 34.29
CA PRO A 143 36.40 7.23 34.28
C PRO A 143 37.12 5.94 34.69
N ASP A 144 38.17 5.57 33.95
CA ASP A 144 39.11 4.51 34.29
C ASP A 144 40.39 5.15 34.81
N GLU A 145 40.55 5.15 36.14
CA GLU A 145 41.71 5.73 36.82
C GLU A 145 42.99 4.90 36.65
N LEU A 146 42.88 3.64 36.23
CA LEU A 146 44.04 2.75 36.07
C LEU A 146 44.76 2.99 34.75
N HIS A 147 44.01 3.37 33.70
CA HIS A 147 44.54 3.62 32.35
C HIS A 147 44.38 5.09 31.90
N GLY A 148 43.86 5.97 32.77
CA GLY A 148 43.67 7.39 32.47
C GLY A 148 42.69 7.65 31.32
N SER A 149 41.71 6.76 31.13
CA SER A 149 40.80 6.78 29.99
C SER A 149 39.35 7.02 30.43
N ILE A 150 38.52 7.47 29.49
CA ILE A 150 37.10 7.70 29.73
C ILE A 150 36.28 6.77 28.84
N LEU A 151 35.52 5.87 29.45
CA LEU A 151 34.65 4.94 28.75
C LEU A 151 33.21 5.45 28.73
N THR A 152 32.65 5.62 27.53
CA THR A 152 31.23 5.97 27.37
C THR A 152 30.42 4.73 27.05
N LYS A 153 29.40 4.45 27.86
CA LYS A 153 28.43 3.36 27.62
C LYS A 153 27.02 3.89 27.43
N THR A 154 26.29 3.23 26.56
CA THR A 154 24.97 3.61 26.10
C THR A 154 23.98 2.58 26.61
N LEU A 155 23.12 2.94 27.57
CA LEU A 155 22.19 2.03 28.24
C LEU A 155 20.73 2.42 27.96
N PRO A 156 19.82 1.44 27.76
CA PRO A 156 18.40 1.73 27.58
C PRO A 156 17.81 2.31 28.87
N ALA A 157 17.22 3.50 28.80
CA ALA A 157 16.58 4.15 29.95
C ALA A 157 15.08 3.83 29.96
N ARG A 158 14.60 3.27 31.08
CA ARG A 158 13.17 3.03 31.30
C ARG A 158 12.50 4.30 31.86
N PRO A 159 11.23 4.57 31.50
CA PRO A 159 10.52 5.80 31.85
C PRO A 159 10.25 6.06 33.35
N HIS A 160 10.76 5.22 34.26
CA HIS A 160 10.57 5.35 35.71
C HIS A 160 11.90 5.50 36.49
N MET A 161 13.03 5.74 35.81
CA MET A 161 14.30 6.03 36.46
C MET A 161 14.32 7.46 37.00
N THR A 162 14.15 7.63 38.32
CA THR A 162 14.36 8.92 38.99
C THR A 162 15.78 8.98 39.54
N THR A 163 16.57 9.98 39.15
CA THR A 163 17.82 10.32 39.84
C THR A 163 17.45 11.20 41.02
N LYS A 164 17.48 10.65 42.23
CA LYS A 164 17.37 11.43 43.47
C LYS A 164 18.58 11.15 44.34
#